data_AF-A0A659UG83-F1
#
_entry.id   AF-A0A659UG83-F1
#
_cell.length_a   1.000
_cell.length_b   1.000
_cell.length_c   1.000
_cell.angle_alpha   90.00
_cell.angle_beta   90.00
_cell.angle_gamma   90.00
#
_symmetry.space_group_name_H-M   'P 1'
#
loop_
_entity.id
_entity.type
_entity.pdbx_description
1 polymer ?
#
loop_
_entity_poly.entity_id
_entity_poly.type
_entity_poly.pdbx_seq_one_letter_code
_entity_poly.pdbx_strand_id
1 'polypeptide(L)'
;GNEAAKLMSLLMLVFSVSPILSPLTGSQTIENFGWRAVFWTVTGAAVLATILLATSLKETRPAEERVGSSFGTALAGYRFLMGDRNFLGLVAIAGFGIA
;
A
#
# COMPACT_ATOMS: atom_id res chain seq x y z
N GLY A 1 -6.26 -16.00 -12.52
CA GLY A 1 -6.12 -15.27 -13.79
C GLY A 1 -7.09 -14.11 -13.85
N ASN A 2 -8.34 -14.37 -14.24
CA ASN A 2 -9.33 -13.31 -14.50
C ASN A 2 -9.77 -12.53 -13.23
N GLU A 3 -10.08 -13.22 -12.13
CA GLU A 3 -10.52 -12.55 -10.88
C GLU A 3 -9.42 -11.67 -10.27
N ALA A 4 -8.17 -12.15 -10.26
CA ALA A 4 -7.03 -11.34 -9.84
C ALA A 4 -6.83 -10.11 -10.74
N ALA A 5 -6.96 -10.26 -12.06
CA ALA A 5 -6.87 -9.14 -12.99
C ALA A 5 -7.98 -8.09 -12.75
N LYS A 6 -9.23 -8.52 -12.53
CA LYS A 6 -10.34 -7.63 -12.17
C LYS A 6 -10.09 -6.88 -10.87
N LEU A 7 -9.61 -7.57 -9.83
CA LEU A 7 -9.24 -6.93 -8.55
C LEU A 7 -8.14 -5.91 -8.75
N MET A 8 -7.08 -6.24 -9.51
CA MET A 8 -6.01 -5.30 -9.82
C MET A 8 -6.51 -4.09 -10.60
N SER A 9 -7.40 -4.26 -11.59
CA SER A 9 -8.01 -3.14 -12.31
C SER A 9 -8.85 -2.25 -11.40
N LEU A 10 -9.61 -2.84 -10.47
CA LEU A 10 -10.38 -2.09 -9.48
C LEU A 10 -9.47 -1.30 -8.54
N LEU A 11 -8.38 -1.92 -8.06
CA LEU A 11 -7.40 -1.23 -7.22
C LEU A 11 -6.75 -0.05 -7.97
N MET A 12 -6.41 -0.22 -9.25
CA MET A 12 -5.87 0.87 -10.07
C MET A 12 -6.88 2.01 -10.23
N LEU A 13 -8.16 1.71 -10.50
CA LEU A 13 -9.22 2.71 -10.58
C LEU A 13 -9.33 3.50 -9.28
N VAL A 14 -9.34 2.81 -8.14
CA VAL A 14 -9.38 3.46 -6.81
C VAL A 14 -8.17 4.38 -6.61
N PHE A 15 -6.96 3.92 -6.95
CA PHE A 15 -5.76 4.77 -6.86
C PHE A 15 -5.79 5.98 -7.79
N SER A 16 -6.39 5.88 -8.98
CA SER A 16 -6.51 7.02 -9.89
C SER A 16 -7.55 8.05 -9.45
N VAL A 17 -8.67 7.60 -8.86
CA VAL A 17 -9.77 8.49 -8.44
C VAL A 17 -9.49 9.13 -7.07
N SER A 18 -8.79 8.43 -6.18
CA SER A 18 -8.54 8.88 -4.80
C SER A 18 -7.89 10.28 -4.70
N PRO A 19 -6.82 10.62 -5.45
CA PRO A 19 -6.20 11.95 -5.39
C PRO A 19 -7.13 13.11 -5.76
N ILE A 20 -8.14 12.85 -6.59
CA ILE A 20 -9.13 13.86 -7.01
C ILE A 20 -10.14 14.11 -5.87
N LEU A 21 -10.55 13.05 -5.18
CA LEU A 21 -11.51 13.12 -4.07
C LEU A 21 -10.89 13.59 -2.75
N SER A 22 -9.60 13.33 -2.56
CA SER A 22 -8.85 13.69 -1.35
C SER A 22 -8.95 15.18 -0.99
N PRO A 23 -8.60 16.15 -1.87
CA PRO A 23 -8.67 17.57 -1.55
C PRO A 23 -10.10 18.04 -1.31
N LEU A 24 -11.10 17.52 -2.03
CA LEU A 24 -12.51 17.87 -1.83
C LEU A 24 -13.00 17.43 -0.43
N THR A 25 -12.68 16.21 -0.03
CA THR A 25 -13.08 15.68 1.28
C THR A 25 -12.31 16.37 2.41
N GLY A 26 -11.01 16.63 2.17
CA GLY A 26 -10.14 17.33 3.10
C GLY A 26 -10.56 18.78 3.34
N SER A 27 -10.84 19.55 2.28
CA SER A 27 -11.27 20.94 2.40
C SER A 27 -12.59 21.05 3.17
N GLN A 28 -13.57 20.22 2.83
CA GLN A 28 -14.86 20.18 3.53
C GLN A 28 -14.71 19.82 5.01
N THR A 29 -13.78 18.92 5.35
CA THR A 29 -13.54 18.55 6.75
C THR A 29 -12.89 19.70 7.52
N ILE A 30 -11.92 20.39 6.91
CA ILE A 30 -11.18 21.49 7.52
C ILE A 30 -12.08 22.72 7.72
N GLU A 31 -12.89 23.08 6.73
CA GLU A 31 -13.77 24.25 6.79
C GLU A 31 -14.84 24.12 7.89
N ASN A 32 -15.38 22.91 8.08
CA ASN A 32 -16.46 22.67 9.04
C ASN A 32 -15.96 22.34 10.46
N PHE A 33 -14.86 21.62 10.59
CA PHE A 33 -14.42 21.03 11.88
C PHE A 33 -12.95 21.32 12.23
N GLY A 34 -12.24 22.09 11.39
CA GLY A 34 -10.85 22.44 11.58
C GLY A 34 -9.86 21.31 11.22
N TRP A 35 -8.57 21.64 11.28
CA TRP A 35 -7.49 20.74 10.84
C TRP A 35 -7.39 19.43 11.65
N ARG A 36 -7.75 19.46 12.94
CA ARG A 36 -7.68 18.29 13.83
C ARG A 36 -8.67 17.21 13.41
N ALA A 37 -9.80 17.58 12.81
CA ALA A 37 -10.81 16.64 12.37
C ALA A 37 -10.31 15.72 11.25
N VAL A 38 -9.38 16.18 10.40
CA VAL A 38 -8.76 15.37 9.35
C VAL A 38 -8.08 14.13 9.95
N PHE A 39 -7.32 14.31 11.03
CA PHE A 39 -6.66 13.21 11.71
C PHE A 39 -7.65 12.21 12.29
N TRP A 40 -8.74 12.67 12.90
CA TRP A 40 -9.79 11.79 13.41
C TRP A 40 -10.52 11.03 12.30
N THR A 41 -10.81 11.69 11.18
CA THR A 41 -11.44 11.05 10.01
C THR A 41 -10.56 9.93 9.45
N VAL A 42 -9.25 10.20 9.24
CA VAL A 42 -8.31 9.19 8.75
C VAL A 42 -8.13 8.07 9.77
N THR A 43 -8.08 8.39 11.06
CA THR A 43 -8.00 7.40 12.13
C THR A 43 -9.22 6.48 12.14
N GLY A 44 -10.42 7.03 12.02
CA GLY A 44 -11.66 6.24 11.92
C GLY A 44 -11.65 5.32 10.71
N ALA A 45 -11.23 5.81 9.54
CA ALA A 45 -11.08 5.00 8.34
C ALA A 45 -10.05 3.86 8.53
N ALA A 46 -8.91 4.13 9.16
CA ALA A 46 -7.88 3.13 9.45
C ALA A 46 -8.38 2.05 10.42
N VAL A 47 -9.13 2.43 11.46
CA VAL A 47 -9.75 1.48 12.39
C VAL A 47 -10.75 0.57 11.66
N LEU A 48 -11.63 1.15 10.83
CA LEU A 48 -12.57 0.38 10.01
C LEU A 48 -11.85 -0.59 9.07
N ALA A 49 -10.80 -0.12 8.39
CA ALA A 49 -9.98 -0.96 7.52
C ALA A 49 -9.32 -2.10 8.30
N THR A 50 -8.80 -1.82 9.50
CA THR A 50 -8.18 -2.84 10.36
C THR A 50 -9.17 -3.91 10.78
N ILE A 51 -10.40 -3.51 11.17
CA ILE A 51 -11.47 -4.45 11.50
C ILE A 51 -11.81 -5.32 10.29
N LEU A 52 -12.02 -4.70 9.12
CA LEU A 52 -12.32 -5.42 7.88
C LEU A 52 -11.21 -6.42 7.51
N LEU A 53 -9.95 -6.03 7.64
CA LEU A 53 -8.82 -6.93 7.38
C LEU A 53 -8.80 -8.09 8.38
N ALA A 54 -9.00 -7.81 9.67
CA ALA A 54 -9.00 -8.83 10.71
C ALA A 54 -10.15 -9.84 10.56
N THR A 55 -11.32 -9.41 10.07
CA THR A 55 -12.50 -10.29 9.93
C THR A 55 -12.62 -10.95 8.56
N SER A 56 -12.21 -10.27 7.49
CA SER A 56 -12.53 -10.66 6.11
C SER A 56 -11.33 -11.22 5.35
N LEU A 57 -10.10 -10.88 5.74
CA LEU A 57 -8.90 -11.40 5.09
C LEU A 57 -8.55 -12.77 5.68
N LYS A 58 -8.75 -13.82 4.88
CA LYS A 58 -8.29 -15.17 5.24
C LYS A 58 -6.77 -15.19 5.29
N GLU A 59 -6.19 -15.77 6.34
CA GLU A 59 -4.74 -15.95 6.48
C GLU A 59 -4.17 -16.61 5.21
N THR A 60 -3.29 -15.89 4.53
CA THR A 60 -2.69 -16.32 3.25
C THR A 60 -1.43 -17.12 3.45
N ARG A 61 -0.80 -17.06 4.64
CA ARG A 61 0.44 -17.78 4.94
C ARG A 61 0.31 -18.60 6.23
N PRO A 62 -0.13 -19.87 6.14
CA PRO A 62 -0.24 -20.75 7.29
C PRO A 62 1.11 -20.96 7.99
N ALA A 63 1.08 -21.34 9.27
CA ALA A 63 2.29 -21.44 10.10
C ALA A 63 3.36 -22.38 9.52
N GLU A 64 2.92 -23.43 8.81
CA GLU A 64 3.76 -24.42 8.15
C GLU A 64 4.59 -23.83 6.99
N GLU A 65 4.10 -22.76 6.33
CA GLU A 65 4.80 -22.06 5.24
C GLU A 65 5.70 -20.91 5.74
N ARG A 66 5.79 -20.71 7.07
CA ARG A 66 6.65 -19.67 7.67
C ARG A 66 8.12 -20.08 7.74
N VAL A 67 8.41 -21.36 7.51
CA VAL A 67 9.76 -21.93 7.54
C VAL A 67 10.61 -21.31 6.41
N GLY A 68 11.70 -20.62 6.78
CA GLY A 68 12.66 -20.00 5.83
C GLY A 68 12.61 -18.47 5.73
N SER A 69 11.60 -17.81 6.33
CA SER A 69 11.55 -16.34 6.45
C SER A 69 12.26 -15.92 7.74
N SER A 70 13.57 -15.78 7.65
CA SER A 70 14.39 -15.18 8.71
C SER A 70 14.78 -13.76 8.32
N PHE A 71 15.05 -12.90 9.29
CA PHE A 71 15.58 -11.57 9.01
C PHE A 71 16.88 -11.63 8.18
N GLY A 72 17.72 -12.65 8.41
CA GLY A 72 18.96 -12.87 7.66
C GLY A 72 18.73 -13.22 6.19
N THR A 73 17.72 -14.05 5.87
CA THR A 73 17.39 -14.39 4.48
C THR A 73 16.79 -13.21 3.73
N ALA A 74 15.99 -12.37 4.40
CA ALA A 74 15.50 -11.12 3.82
C ALA A 74 16.67 -10.15 3.52
N LEU A 75 17.58 -9.94 4.48
CA LEU A 75 18.73 -9.05 4.31
C LEU A 75 19.68 -9.53 3.19
N ALA A 76 19.90 -10.84 3.08
CA ALA A 76 20.68 -11.43 1.99
C ALA A 76 20.04 -11.15 0.62
N GLY A 77 18.71 -11.28 0.51
CA GLY A 77 17.97 -10.94 -0.70
C GLY A 77 18.09 -9.47 -1.10
N TYR A 78 17.92 -8.54 -0.15
CA TYR A 78 18.11 -7.11 -0.41
C TYR A 78 19.53 -6.78 -0.85
N ARG A 79 20.54 -7.40 -0.22
CA ARG A 79 21.94 -7.18 -0.58
C ARG A 79 22.29 -7.73 -1.96
N PHE A 80 21.67 -8.85 -2.34
CA PHE A 80 21.78 -9.40 -3.69
C PHE A 80 21.19 -8.43 -4.73
N LEU A 81 19.96 -7.92 -4.51
CA LEU A 81 19.33 -6.93 -5.40
C LEU A 81 20.14 -5.63 -5.53
N MET A 82 20.70 -5.14 -4.42
CA MET A 82 21.57 -3.95 -4.43
C MET A 82 22.90 -4.16 -5.18
N GLY A 83 23.31 -5.41 -5.42
CA GLY A 83 24.46 -5.74 -6.26
C GLY A 83 24.11 -5.84 -7.75
N ASP A 84 22.83 -5.97 -8.10
CA ASP A 84 22.38 -6.13 -9.48
C ASP A 84 22.26 -4.77 -10.18
N ARG A 85 23.18 -4.51 -11.10
CA ARG A 85 23.23 -3.26 -11.87
C ARG A 85 22.03 -3.05 -12.79
N ASN A 86 21.42 -4.12 -13.30
CA ASN A 86 20.25 -4.01 -14.17
C ASN A 86 19.02 -3.63 -13.32
N PHE A 87 18.85 -4.31 -12.18
CA PHE A 87 17.84 -3.93 -11.19
C PHE A 87 17.99 -2.47 -10.75
N LEU A 88 19.20 -2.06 -10.34
CA LEU A 88 19.46 -0.68 -9.95
C LEU A 88 19.21 0.32 -11.08
N GLY A 89 19.57 -0.02 -12.31
CA GLY A 89 19.29 0.82 -13.49
C GLY A 89 17.80 1.03 -13.71
N LEU A 90 17.00 -0.05 -13.68
CA LEU A 90 15.55 0.03 -13.84
C LEU A 90 14.87 0.79 -12.69
N VAL A 91 15.30 0.56 -11.45
CA VAL A 91 14.79 1.29 -10.28
C VAL A 91 15.18 2.77 -10.34
N ALA A 92 16.42 3.09 -10.77
CA ALA A 92 16.85 4.47 -10.94
C ALA A 92 16.03 5.19 -12.03
N ILE A 93 15.78 4.54 -13.16
CA ILE A 93 14.91 5.10 -14.22
C ILE A 93 13.50 5.33 -13.67
N ALA A 94 12.92 4.38 -12.94
CA ALA A 94 11.58 4.53 -12.38
C ALA A 94 11.51 5.64 -11.30
N GLY A 95 12.53 5.72 -10.43
CA GLY A 95 12.57 6.67 -9.32
C GLY A 95 12.91 8.10 -9.73
N PHE A 96 13.79 8.28 -10.73
CA PHE A 96 14.22 9.60 -11.20
C PHE A 96 13.58 10.03 -12.52
N GLY A 97 12.84 9.16 -13.20
CA GLY A 97 12.23 9.46 -14.50
C GLY A 97 11.01 10.38 -14.46
N ILE A 98 10.42 10.61 -13.28
CA ILE A 98 9.27 11.51 -13.06
C ILE A 98 9.69 12.79 -12.30
N ALA A 99 11.01 12.99 -12.09
CA ALA A 99 11.56 14.20 -11.50
C ALA A 99 11.72 15.33 -12.54
#